data_AF-A0A954I5T6-F1
#
_entry.id   AF-A0A954I5T6-F1
#
_cell.length_a   1.000
_cell.length_b   1.000
_cell.length_c   1.000
_cell.angle_alpha   90.00
_cell.angle_beta   90.00
_cell.angle_gamma   90.00
#
_symmetry.space_group_name_H-M   'P 1'
#
loop_
_entity.id
_entity.type
_entity.pdbx_description
1 polymer ?
#
loop_
_entity_poly.entity_id
_entity_poly.type
_entity_poly.pdbx_seq_one_letter_code
_entity_poly.pdbx_strand_id
1 'polypeptide(L)'
;MSADPTTTAPRNASLSNQLDKEQAARAYRKVMSGEQPTSAEQAALRRYEKQQEEQRRWQYYESIPQKHWRQMSGRQTKVLQEQAERYGLPFGGRTINLPQVVRALHDFLAANARRLATDDDDLLHADVSSPALERYREERALLARLDRLEREQTLVPRHSVRDGLERIAAILRTAGEQLQREFGPEAMELLHEALDDAQREVEQ
;
A
#
# COMPACT_ATOMS: atom_id res chain seq x y z
N MET A 1 30.08 -17.48 -29.29
CA MET A 1 29.75 -16.81 -30.56
C MET A 1 28.26 -17.00 -30.79
N SER A 2 27.46 -16.05 -30.30
CA SER A 2 26.00 -16.11 -30.37
C SER A 2 25.53 -14.95 -31.22
N ALA A 3 24.73 -15.27 -32.25
CA ALA A 3 24.27 -14.35 -33.26
C ALA A 3 23.21 -13.38 -32.71
N ASP A 4 23.47 -12.08 -32.83
CA ASP A 4 22.48 -11.02 -32.66
C ASP A 4 21.48 -11.03 -33.83
N PRO A 5 20.16 -11.16 -33.60
CA PRO A 5 19.18 -10.96 -34.65
C PRO A 5 19.07 -9.47 -34.95
N THR A 6 19.59 -9.09 -36.11
CA THR A 6 19.57 -7.71 -36.61
C THR A 6 18.13 -7.29 -36.90
N THR A 7 17.59 -6.45 -36.02
CA THR A 7 16.30 -5.74 -36.18
C THR A 7 16.27 -4.96 -37.50
N THR A 8 15.64 -5.55 -38.52
CA THR A 8 15.51 -4.95 -39.86
C THR A 8 14.20 -4.18 -39.97
N ALA A 9 14.09 -3.07 -39.24
CA ALA A 9 13.08 -2.03 -39.46
C ALA A 9 13.52 -0.73 -38.76
N PRO A 10 13.93 0.32 -39.52
CA PRO A 10 13.24 1.62 -39.36
C PRO A 10 13.32 2.60 -40.56
N ARG A 11 13.76 2.21 -41.77
CA ARG A 11 13.95 3.19 -42.87
C ARG A 11 12.64 3.72 -43.48
N ASN A 12 11.64 2.87 -43.69
CA ASN A 12 10.40 3.29 -44.36
C ASN A 12 9.48 4.14 -43.47
N ALA A 13 9.45 3.87 -42.17
CA ALA A 13 8.72 4.68 -41.19
C ALA A 13 9.29 6.11 -41.08
N SER A 14 10.61 6.25 -41.23
CA SER A 14 11.28 7.56 -41.17
C SER A 14 10.91 8.46 -42.34
N LEU A 15 10.84 7.93 -43.57
CA LEU A 15 10.45 8.70 -44.76
C LEU A 15 8.98 9.14 -44.72
N SER A 16 8.08 8.26 -44.29
CA SER A 16 6.66 8.60 -44.12
C SER A 16 6.46 9.74 -43.12
N ASN A 17 7.17 9.71 -41.98
CA ASN A 17 7.09 10.76 -40.97
C ASN A 17 7.64 12.11 -41.47
N GLN A 18 8.67 12.09 -42.32
CA GLN A 18 9.22 13.29 -42.95
C GLN A 18 8.21 13.92 -43.92
N LEU A 19 7.56 13.11 -44.77
CA LEU A 19 6.53 13.58 -45.70
C LEU A 19 5.31 14.12 -44.96
N ASP A 20 4.84 13.44 -43.91
CA ASP A 20 3.73 13.92 -43.07
C ASP A 20 4.07 15.24 -42.38
N LYS A 21 5.31 15.41 -41.90
CA LYS A 21 5.78 16.66 -41.29
C LYS A 21 5.81 17.81 -42.30
N GLU A 22 6.27 17.56 -43.54
CA GLU A 22 6.27 18.56 -44.61
C GLU A 22 4.85 18.95 -45.04
N GLN A 23 3.95 17.98 -45.19
CA GLN A 23 2.55 18.21 -45.51
C GLN A 23 1.83 18.97 -44.38
N ALA A 24 2.07 18.61 -43.11
CA ALA A 24 1.53 19.34 -41.96
C ALA A 24 2.06 20.78 -41.89
N ALA A 25 3.35 21.02 -42.19
CA ALA A 25 3.92 22.36 -42.23
C ALA A 25 3.36 23.23 -43.38
N ARG A 26 3.02 22.61 -44.51
CA ARG A 26 2.28 23.29 -45.60
C ARG A 26 0.85 23.60 -45.18
N ALA A 27 0.15 22.64 -44.58
CA ALA A 27 -1.19 22.81 -44.04
C ALA A 27 -1.26 23.97 -43.04
N TYR A 28 -0.31 24.01 -42.09
CA TYR A 28 -0.23 25.05 -41.07
C TYR A 28 0.03 26.45 -41.67
N ARG A 29 0.91 26.55 -42.67
CA ARG A 29 1.14 27.83 -43.38
C ARG A 29 -0.12 28.34 -44.08
N LYS A 30 -0.88 27.46 -44.72
CA LYS A 30 -2.18 27.81 -45.35
C LYS A 30 -3.20 28.29 -44.33
N VAL A 31 -3.32 27.59 -43.19
CA VAL A 31 -4.21 28.00 -42.10
C VAL A 31 -3.83 29.39 -41.57
N MET A 32 -2.52 29.66 -41.37
CA MET A 32 -2.04 30.96 -40.91
C MET A 32 -2.23 32.09 -41.94
N SER A 33 -2.26 31.78 -43.24
CA SER A 33 -2.56 32.75 -44.30
C SER A 33 -4.06 32.90 -44.61
N GLY A 34 -4.93 32.18 -43.89
CA GLY A 34 -6.38 32.20 -44.10
C GLY A 34 -6.88 31.35 -45.27
N GLU A 35 -6.01 30.54 -45.89
CA GLU A 35 -6.37 29.60 -46.95
C GLU A 35 -6.91 28.27 -46.37
N GLN A 36 -7.84 27.62 -47.09
CA GLN A 36 -8.34 26.30 -46.68
C GLN A 36 -7.38 25.18 -47.12
N PRO A 37 -6.81 24.40 -46.18
CA PRO A 37 -5.97 23.25 -46.50
C PRO A 37 -6.78 22.12 -47.15
N THR A 38 -6.15 21.38 -48.08
CA THR A 38 -6.75 20.23 -48.75
C THR A 38 -7.06 19.09 -47.78
N SER A 39 -7.96 18.17 -48.15
CA SER A 39 -8.32 17.01 -47.30
C SER A 39 -7.10 16.16 -46.90
N ALA A 40 -6.16 15.95 -47.83
CA ALA A 40 -4.91 15.24 -47.54
C ALA A 40 -4.00 16.00 -46.55
N GLU A 41 -3.89 17.33 -46.71
CA GLU A 41 -3.14 18.20 -45.79
C GLU A 41 -3.77 18.23 -44.39
N GLN A 42 -5.11 18.26 -44.29
CA GLN A 42 -5.82 18.19 -43.01
C GLN A 42 -5.60 16.84 -42.31
N ALA A 43 -5.64 15.73 -43.06
CA ALA A 43 -5.38 14.40 -42.51
C ALA A 43 -3.93 14.28 -42.00
N ALA A 44 -2.95 14.76 -42.78
CA ALA A 44 -1.55 14.81 -42.38
C ALA A 44 -1.34 15.68 -41.12
N LEU A 45 -1.99 16.84 -41.06
CA LEU A 45 -1.94 17.72 -39.89
C LEU A 45 -2.47 17.02 -38.63
N ARG A 46 -3.64 16.36 -38.71
CA ARG A 46 -4.19 15.59 -37.56
C ARG A 46 -3.27 14.46 -37.11
N ARG A 47 -2.64 13.73 -38.04
CA ARG A 47 -1.67 12.67 -37.70
C ARG A 47 -0.45 13.26 -36.99
N TYR A 48 0.08 14.37 -37.51
CA TYR A 48 1.22 15.06 -36.91
C TYR A 48 0.90 15.61 -35.52
N GLU A 49 -0.27 16.25 -35.34
CA GLU A 49 -0.72 16.75 -34.03
C GLU A 49 -0.86 15.62 -33.02
N LYS A 50 -1.46 14.49 -33.41
CA LYS A 50 -1.56 13.30 -32.55
C LYS A 50 -0.18 12.76 -32.15
N GLN A 51 0.76 12.67 -33.09
CA GLN A 51 2.13 12.25 -32.79
C GLN A 51 2.85 13.22 -31.85
N GLN A 52 2.69 14.53 -32.05
CA GLN A 52 3.28 15.56 -31.19
C GLN A 52 2.68 15.53 -29.78
N GLU A 53 1.37 15.31 -29.67
CA GLU A 53 0.71 15.13 -28.38
C GLU A 53 1.26 13.89 -27.65
N GLU A 54 1.36 12.76 -28.36
CA GLU A 54 1.95 11.53 -27.82
C GLU A 54 3.39 11.75 -27.35
N GLN A 55 4.23 12.42 -28.14
CA GLN A 55 5.60 12.77 -27.75
C GLN A 55 5.64 13.66 -26.49
N ARG A 56 4.77 14.66 -26.40
CA ARG A 56 4.66 15.51 -25.19
C ARG A 56 4.21 14.72 -23.97
N ARG A 57 3.30 13.74 -24.14
CA ARG A 57 2.90 12.83 -23.05
C ARG A 57 4.08 11.98 -22.59
N TRP A 58 4.87 11.43 -23.51
CA TRP A 58 6.09 10.69 -23.18
C TRP A 58 7.10 11.55 -22.43
N GLN A 59 7.37 12.77 -22.92
CA GLN A 59 8.24 13.73 -22.21
C GLN A 59 7.74 14.00 -20.79
N TYR A 60 6.41 14.18 -20.62
CA TYR A 60 5.82 14.36 -19.29
C TYR A 60 6.03 13.14 -18.39
N TYR A 61 5.86 11.91 -18.92
CA TYR A 61 6.11 10.68 -18.17
C TYR A 61 7.58 10.48 -17.78
N GLU A 62 8.52 10.99 -18.58
CA GLU A 62 9.94 10.95 -18.27
C GLU A 62 10.36 11.96 -17.18
N SER A 63 9.54 12.99 -16.94
CA SER A 63 9.87 14.09 -16.05
C SER A 63 8.80 14.39 -14.99
N ILE A 64 8.20 13.37 -14.37
CA ILE A 64 7.13 13.56 -13.37
C ILE A 64 7.71 14.19 -12.10
N PRO A 65 7.21 15.33 -11.61
CA PRO A 65 7.67 15.91 -10.35
C PRO A 65 7.33 15.02 -9.15
N GLN A 66 8.22 14.97 -8.15
CA GLN A 66 8.01 14.16 -6.93
C GLN A 66 6.68 14.45 -6.22
N LYS A 67 6.21 15.70 -6.28
CA LYS A 67 4.91 16.09 -5.72
C LYS A 67 3.75 15.29 -6.35
N HIS A 68 3.74 15.17 -7.68
CA HIS A 68 2.68 14.44 -8.39
C HIS A 68 2.79 12.95 -8.11
N TRP A 69 4.01 12.40 -8.09
CA TRP A 69 4.23 11.00 -7.74
C TRP A 69 3.72 10.65 -6.35
N ARG A 70 4.01 11.48 -5.33
CA ARG A 70 3.50 11.30 -3.97
C ARG A 70 1.98 11.28 -3.91
N GLN A 71 1.33 12.15 -4.68
CA GLN A 71 -0.13 12.20 -4.76
C GLN A 71 -0.70 10.94 -5.41
N MET A 72 -0.07 10.46 -6.49
CA MET A 72 -0.49 9.22 -7.16
C MET A 72 -0.22 7.98 -6.32
N SER A 73 0.89 7.93 -5.58
CA SER A 73 1.27 6.76 -4.79
C SER A 73 0.50 6.66 -3.47
N GLY A 74 -0.06 7.77 -2.96
CA GLY A 74 -0.72 7.83 -1.66
C GLY A 74 0.21 7.56 -0.47
N ARG A 75 1.53 7.75 -0.64
CA ARG A 75 2.55 7.45 0.39
C ARG A 75 3.31 8.72 0.80
N GLN A 76 3.81 8.71 2.04
CA GLN A 76 4.66 9.78 2.55
C GLN A 76 6.04 9.78 1.87
N THR A 77 6.66 10.96 1.72
CA THR A 77 7.98 11.11 1.08
C THR A 77 9.04 10.20 1.68
N LYS A 78 9.09 10.13 3.02
CA LYS A 78 10.10 9.34 3.73
C LYS A 78 10.00 7.85 3.38
N VAL A 79 8.78 7.31 3.36
CA VAL A 79 8.51 5.92 2.97
C VAL A 79 8.94 5.65 1.53
N LEU A 80 8.66 6.57 0.61
CA LEU A 80 9.08 6.43 -0.79
C LEU A 80 10.61 6.47 -0.94
N GLN A 81 11.29 7.35 -0.22
CA GLN A 81 12.77 7.41 -0.25
C GLN A 81 13.38 6.12 0.30
N GLU A 82 12.87 5.65 1.44
CA GLU A 82 13.33 4.39 2.03
C GLU A 82 13.07 3.19 1.10
N GLN A 83 11.92 3.13 0.43
CA GLN A 83 11.63 2.09 -0.56
C GLN A 83 12.53 2.18 -1.79
N ALA A 84 12.78 3.39 -2.30
CA ALA A 84 13.67 3.60 -3.43
C ALA A 84 15.09 3.11 -3.11
N GLU A 85 15.60 3.43 -1.91
CA GLU A 85 16.91 2.99 -1.43
C GLU A 85 16.96 1.48 -1.17
N ARG A 86 15.96 0.94 -0.46
CA ARG A 86 15.90 -0.47 -0.07
C ARG A 86 15.78 -1.42 -1.26
N TYR A 87 15.01 -1.04 -2.27
CA TYR A 87 14.72 -1.89 -3.43
C TYR A 87 15.46 -1.45 -4.69
N GLY A 88 16.28 -0.40 -4.63
CA GLY A 88 17.00 0.12 -5.79
C GLY A 88 16.08 0.66 -6.90
N LEU A 89 14.92 1.20 -6.54
CA LEU A 89 13.91 1.67 -7.50
C LEU A 89 14.12 3.17 -7.83
N PRO A 90 14.06 3.58 -9.12
CA PRO A 90 14.45 4.91 -9.56
C PRO A 90 13.35 5.98 -9.36
N PHE A 91 12.80 6.09 -8.14
CA PHE A 91 11.79 7.12 -7.79
C PHE A 91 12.11 7.95 -6.53
N GLY A 92 13.35 7.85 -6.01
CA GLY A 92 13.79 8.65 -4.86
C GLY A 92 14.17 10.11 -5.19
N GLY A 93 14.33 10.44 -6.47
CA GLY A 93 14.77 11.76 -6.94
C GLY A 93 13.71 12.87 -6.86
N ARG A 94 14.08 14.10 -7.25
CA ARG A 94 13.15 15.24 -7.35
C ARG A 94 12.18 15.11 -8.54
N THR A 95 12.65 14.44 -9.59
CA THR A 95 11.92 14.18 -10.82
C THR A 95 12.05 12.69 -11.12
N ILE A 96 10.95 12.07 -11.54
CA ILE A 96 10.86 10.63 -11.75
C ILE A 96 10.62 10.35 -13.22
N ASN A 97 11.41 9.42 -13.74
CA ASN A 97 11.20 8.83 -15.06
C ASN A 97 10.32 7.59 -14.91
N LEU A 98 9.03 7.73 -15.22
CA LEU A 98 8.05 6.67 -15.06
C LEU A 98 8.41 5.41 -15.88
N PRO A 99 8.84 5.50 -17.15
CA PRO A 99 9.29 4.33 -17.90
C PRO A 99 10.41 3.54 -17.21
N GLN A 100 11.39 4.23 -16.61
CA GLN A 100 12.47 3.57 -15.85
C GLN A 100 11.95 2.88 -14.59
N VAL A 101 11.02 3.52 -13.87
CA VAL A 101 10.39 2.93 -12.67
C VAL A 101 9.61 1.66 -13.04
N VAL A 102 8.80 1.72 -14.10
CA VAL A 102 8.01 0.56 -14.56
C VAL A 102 8.93 -0.59 -14.98
N ARG A 103 10.01 -0.29 -15.72
CA ARG A 103 11.01 -1.31 -16.07
C ARG A 103 11.66 -1.92 -14.84
N ALA A 104 12.16 -1.09 -13.91
CA ALA A 104 12.78 -1.57 -12.68
C ALA A 104 11.81 -2.39 -11.82
N LEU A 105 10.53 -2.04 -11.80
CA LEU A 105 9.50 -2.82 -11.11
C LEU A 105 9.28 -4.17 -11.78
N HIS A 106 9.19 -4.24 -13.12
CA HIS A 106 9.08 -5.52 -13.82
C HIS A 106 10.31 -6.39 -13.64
N ASP A 107 11.51 -5.81 -13.68
CA ASP A 107 12.76 -6.53 -13.43
C ASP A 107 12.79 -7.05 -11.98
N PHE A 108 12.35 -6.24 -11.01
CA PHE A 108 12.21 -6.64 -9.62
C PHE A 108 11.23 -7.80 -9.47
N LEU A 109 10.05 -7.72 -10.08
CA LEU A 109 9.04 -8.78 -10.03
C LEU A 109 9.56 -10.06 -10.69
N ALA A 110 10.23 -9.97 -11.83
CA ALA A 110 10.82 -11.12 -12.50
C ALA A 110 11.92 -11.79 -11.64
N ALA A 111 12.81 -10.99 -11.03
CA ALA A 111 13.86 -11.49 -10.16
C ALA A 111 13.32 -12.15 -8.88
N ASN A 112 12.19 -11.66 -8.37
CA ASN A 112 11.56 -12.18 -7.16
C ASN A 112 10.37 -13.11 -7.44
N ALA A 113 10.07 -13.43 -8.70
CA ALA A 113 8.86 -14.14 -9.10
C ALA A 113 8.69 -15.47 -8.36
N ARG A 114 9.77 -16.23 -8.16
CA ARG A 114 9.72 -17.48 -7.41
C ARG A 114 9.34 -17.25 -5.95
N ARG A 115 9.98 -16.29 -5.27
CA ARG A 115 9.71 -15.99 -3.85
C ARG A 115 8.27 -15.49 -3.69
N LEU A 116 7.85 -14.57 -4.56
CA LEU A 116 6.48 -14.03 -4.57
C LEU A 116 5.42 -15.07 -4.95
N ALA A 117 5.76 -16.07 -5.76
CA ALA A 117 4.88 -17.19 -6.09
C ALA A 117 4.84 -18.27 -4.99
N THR A 118 5.78 -18.25 -4.03
CA THR A 118 5.83 -19.22 -2.92
C THR A 118 5.03 -18.74 -1.69
N ASP A 119 4.60 -17.48 -1.66
CA ASP A 119 3.80 -16.91 -0.55
C ASP A 119 2.29 -17.07 -0.79
N ASP A 120 1.74 -18.20 -0.33
CA ASP A 120 0.89 -18.24 0.89
C ASP A 120 0.29 -19.65 1.15
N ASP A 121 0.42 -20.59 0.20
CA ASP A 121 -0.47 -21.78 0.21
C ASP A 121 0.22 -23.14 -0.02
N ASP A 122 1.52 -23.20 -0.30
CA ASP A 122 2.17 -24.50 -0.62
C ASP A 122 2.40 -25.36 0.65
N LEU A 123 2.55 -24.74 1.82
CA LEU A 123 2.59 -25.44 3.12
C LEU A 123 1.20 -25.84 3.66
N LEU A 124 0.14 -25.22 3.14
CA LEU A 124 -1.25 -25.56 3.46
C LEU A 124 -1.79 -26.66 2.53
N HIS A 125 -1.33 -26.71 1.27
CA HIS A 125 -1.75 -27.70 0.27
C HIS A 125 -0.78 -28.88 0.08
N ALA A 126 0.41 -28.87 0.70
CA ALA A 126 1.27 -30.06 0.71
C ALA A 126 0.59 -31.20 1.49
N ASP A 127 0.33 -32.31 0.80
CA ASP A 127 -0.20 -33.60 1.33
C ASP A 127 0.75 -34.31 2.33
N VAL A 128 1.85 -33.66 2.71
CA VAL A 128 2.85 -34.23 3.61
C VAL A 128 2.50 -33.86 5.05
N SER A 129 1.83 -34.79 5.75
CA SER A 129 1.54 -34.67 7.19
C SER A 129 2.79 -34.88 8.03
N SER A 130 3.49 -33.78 8.33
CA SER A 130 4.51 -33.75 9.37
C SER A 130 3.87 -33.31 10.70
N PRO A 131 4.14 -33.98 11.84
CA PRO A 131 3.62 -33.57 13.15
C PRO A 131 3.94 -32.12 13.55
N ALA A 132 5.01 -31.54 13.00
CA ALA A 132 5.34 -30.12 13.21
C ALA A 132 4.41 -29.19 12.42
N LEU A 133 3.95 -29.60 11.24
CA LEU A 133 3.02 -28.85 10.41
C LEU A 133 1.60 -28.87 10.98
N GLU A 134 1.19 -29.97 11.59
CA GLU A 134 -0.11 -30.06 12.28
C GLU A 134 -0.19 -29.07 13.45
N ARG A 135 0.83 -29.02 14.31
CA ARG A 135 0.89 -28.03 15.41
C ARG A 135 0.85 -26.60 14.89
N TYR A 136 1.57 -26.31 13.81
CA TYR A 136 1.55 -24.99 13.18
C TYR A 136 0.17 -24.62 12.64
N ARG A 137 -0.54 -25.57 12.00
CA ARG A 137 -1.91 -25.38 11.51
C ARG A 137 -2.89 -25.15 12.67
N GLU A 138 -2.75 -25.87 13.77
CA GLU A 138 -3.55 -25.69 14.98
C GLU A 138 -3.32 -24.31 15.61
N GLU A 139 -2.06 -23.88 15.77
CA GLU A 139 -1.72 -22.56 16.30
C GLU A 139 -2.27 -21.43 15.42
N ARG A 140 -2.18 -21.56 14.09
CA ARG A 140 -2.76 -20.57 13.17
C ARG A 140 -4.28 -20.54 13.22
N ALA A 141 -4.93 -21.70 13.33
CA ALA A 141 -6.38 -21.78 13.49
C ALA A 141 -6.84 -21.13 14.81
N LEU A 142 -6.07 -21.29 15.88
CA LEU A 142 -6.32 -20.63 17.17
C LEU A 142 -6.19 -19.10 17.05
N LEU A 143 -5.15 -18.60 16.37
CA LEU A 143 -5.00 -17.16 16.11
C LEU A 143 -6.15 -16.60 15.28
N ALA A 144 -6.53 -17.27 14.20
CA ALA A 144 -7.67 -16.86 13.38
C ALA A 144 -9.00 -16.86 14.16
N ARG A 145 -9.15 -17.79 15.11
CA ARG A 145 -10.30 -17.83 16.02
C ARG A 145 -10.31 -16.65 16.99
N LEU A 146 -9.16 -16.27 17.56
CA LEU A 146 -9.04 -15.10 18.44
C LEU A 146 -9.37 -13.81 17.69
N ASP A 147 -8.84 -13.64 16.47
CA ASP A 147 -9.13 -12.51 15.59
C ASP A 147 -10.63 -12.39 15.31
N ARG A 148 -11.30 -13.52 15.07
CA ARG A 148 -12.75 -13.55 14.85
C ARG A 148 -13.51 -13.11 16.11
N LEU A 149 -13.16 -13.65 17.28
CA LEU A 149 -13.81 -13.31 18.55
C LEU A 149 -13.57 -11.85 18.96
N GLU A 150 -12.43 -11.26 18.60
CA GLU A 150 -12.16 -9.83 18.77
C GLU A 150 -13.08 -8.99 17.88
N ARG A 151 -13.24 -9.34 16.60
CA ARG A 151 -14.15 -8.64 15.68
C ARG A 151 -15.62 -8.77 16.07
N GLU A 152 -16.00 -9.93 16.61
CA GLU A 152 -17.32 -10.18 17.19
C GLU A 152 -17.50 -9.49 18.57
N GLN A 153 -16.49 -8.74 19.04
CA GLN A 153 -16.50 -8.01 20.32
C GLN A 153 -16.80 -8.89 21.53
N THR A 154 -16.51 -10.19 21.42
CA THR A 154 -16.71 -11.15 22.51
C THR A 154 -15.53 -11.14 23.49
N LEU A 155 -14.36 -10.64 23.05
CA LEU A 155 -13.18 -10.49 23.88
C LEU A 155 -13.09 -9.08 24.48
N VAL A 156 -12.86 -9.01 25.80
CA VAL A 156 -12.57 -7.75 26.48
C VAL A 156 -11.05 -7.60 26.62
N PRO A 157 -10.44 -6.47 26.21
CA PRO A 157 -9.02 -6.26 26.39
C PRO A 157 -8.64 -6.28 27.87
N ARG A 158 -7.59 -7.04 28.21
CA ARG A 158 -7.15 -7.22 29.61
C ARG A 158 -6.81 -5.90 30.31
N HIS A 159 -6.22 -4.94 29.59
CA HIS A 159 -5.91 -3.63 30.15
C HIS A 159 -7.17 -2.85 30.52
N SER A 160 -8.24 -2.94 29.71
CA SER A 160 -9.50 -2.26 30.00
C SER A 160 -10.17 -2.83 31.26
N VAL A 161 -10.13 -4.15 31.45
CA VAL A 161 -10.59 -4.78 32.70
C VAL A 161 -9.79 -4.27 33.89
N ARG A 162 -8.46 -4.24 33.77
CA ARG A 162 -7.57 -3.74 34.83
C ARG A 162 -7.88 -2.30 35.20
N ASP A 163 -7.99 -1.40 34.22
CA ASP A 163 -8.29 0.02 34.45
C ASP A 163 -9.68 0.21 35.07
N GLY A 164 -10.63 -0.67 34.75
CA GLY A 164 -11.96 -0.70 35.37
C GLY A 164 -11.87 -1.10 36.85
N LEU A 165 -11.15 -2.18 37.15
CA LEU A 165 -10.96 -2.68 38.51
C LEU A 165 -10.18 -1.70 39.39
N GLU A 166 -9.16 -1.04 38.86
CA GLU A 166 -8.40 0.00 39.59
C GLU A 166 -9.30 1.18 39.98
N ARG A 167 -10.21 1.59 39.09
CA ARG A 167 -11.20 2.63 39.39
C ARG A 167 -12.20 2.20 40.46
N ILE A 168 -12.70 0.96 40.38
CA ILE A 168 -13.60 0.40 41.39
C ILE A 168 -12.90 0.34 42.76
N ALA A 169 -11.66 -0.11 42.80
CA ALA A 169 -10.87 -0.16 44.04
C ALA A 169 -10.67 1.22 44.67
N ALA A 170 -10.43 2.26 43.85
CA ALA A 170 -10.33 3.63 44.34
C ALA A 170 -11.65 4.13 44.97
N ILE A 171 -12.79 3.86 44.31
CA ILE A 171 -14.12 4.22 44.83
C ILE A 171 -14.41 3.51 46.15
N LEU A 172 -14.14 2.20 46.23
CA LEU A 172 -14.34 1.41 47.44
C LEU A 172 -13.50 1.91 48.61
N ARG A 173 -12.24 2.29 48.35
CA ARG A 173 -11.37 2.88 49.38
C ARG A 173 -11.94 4.18 49.93
N THR A 174 -12.35 5.10 49.06
CA THR A 174 -12.96 6.37 49.48
C THR A 174 -14.27 6.14 50.25
N ALA A 175 -15.09 5.18 49.84
CA ALA A 175 -16.30 4.81 50.55
C ALA A 175 -16.01 4.24 51.95
N GLY A 176 -14.99 3.38 52.08
CA GLY A 176 -14.53 2.85 53.37
C GLY A 176 -14.04 3.94 54.31
N GLU A 177 -13.23 4.89 53.82
CA GLU A 177 -12.78 6.06 54.59
C GLU A 177 -13.94 6.96 55.04
N GLN A 178 -15.01 7.06 54.25
CA GLN A 178 -16.20 7.82 54.62
C GLN A 178 -17.03 7.08 55.68
N LEU A 179 -17.28 5.79 55.51
CA LEU A 179 -17.97 4.95 56.49
C LEU A 179 -17.26 4.96 57.84
N GLN A 180 -15.94 4.84 57.84
CA GLN A 180 -15.14 4.88 59.06
C GLN A 180 -15.29 6.23 59.80
N ARG A 181 -15.34 7.34 59.05
CA ARG A 181 -15.50 8.69 59.63
C ARG A 181 -16.89 8.91 60.21
N GLU A 182 -17.93 8.43 59.54
CA GLU A 182 -19.33 8.67 59.93
C GLU A 182 -19.83 7.70 61.00
N PHE A 183 -19.43 6.43 60.94
CA PHE A 183 -19.99 5.34 61.74
C PHE A 183 -18.95 4.63 62.63
N GLY A 184 -17.67 5.02 62.56
CA GLY A 184 -16.60 4.43 63.37
C GLY A 184 -15.98 3.16 62.76
N PRO A 185 -15.06 2.50 63.49
CA PRO A 185 -14.25 1.41 62.95
C PRO A 185 -15.05 0.14 62.61
N GLU A 186 -16.12 -0.16 63.35
CA GLU A 186 -16.96 -1.34 63.13
C GLU A 186 -17.58 -1.37 61.72
N ALA A 187 -17.96 -0.20 61.18
CA ALA A 187 -18.48 -0.10 59.82
C ALA A 187 -17.43 -0.40 58.74
N MET A 188 -16.15 -0.12 59.02
CA MET A 188 -15.05 -0.43 58.10
C MET A 188 -14.72 -1.93 58.13
N GLU A 189 -14.80 -2.56 59.31
CA GLU A 189 -14.59 -4.01 59.45
C GLU A 189 -15.61 -4.80 58.64
N LEU A 190 -16.89 -4.40 58.67
CA LEU A 190 -17.93 -5.03 57.85
C LEU A 190 -17.64 -4.93 56.34
N LEU A 191 -17.10 -3.79 55.88
CA LEU A 191 -16.70 -3.63 54.47
C LEU A 191 -15.53 -4.54 54.11
N HIS A 192 -14.52 -4.68 54.98
CA HIS A 192 -13.41 -5.59 54.75
C HIS A 192 -13.86 -7.06 54.71
N GLU A 193 -14.74 -7.47 55.63
CA GLU A 193 -15.30 -8.82 55.63
C GLU A 193 -16.03 -9.13 54.31
N ALA A 194 -16.83 -8.18 53.80
CA ALA A 194 -17.50 -8.32 52.51
C ALA A 194 -16.52 -8.39 51.31
N LEU A 195 -15.38 -7.69 51.38
CA LEU A 195 -14.34 -7.76 50.34
C LEU A 195 -13.59 -9.10 50.39
N ASP A 196 -13.33 -9.63 51.58
CA ASP A 196 -12.72 -10.94 51.78
C ASP A 196 -13.65 -12.08 51.32
N ASP A 197 -14.96 -11.95 51.54
CA ASP A 197 -15.98 -12.84 50.97
C ASP A 197 -15.96 -12.77 49.44
N ALA A 198 -15.96 -11.56 48.86
CA ALA A 198 -15.90 -11.39 47.42
C ALA A 198 -14.62 -11.98 46.81
N GLN A 199 -13.46 -11.85 47.49
CA GLN A 199 -12.22 -12.47 47.05
C GLN A 199 -12.33 -14.01 47.04
N ARG A 200 -12.90 -14.60 48.09
CA ARG A 200 -13.09 -16.07 48.17
C ARG A 200 -13.99 -16.62 47.06
N GLU A 201 -15.01 -15.87 46.67
CA GLU A 201 -15.89 -16.26 45.54
C GLU A 201 -15.17 -16.15 44.18
N VAL A 202 -14.21 -15.24 44.02
CA VAL A 202 -13.44 -15.07 42.77
C VAL A 202 -12.37 -16.16 42.60
N GLU A 203 -11.87 -16.72 43.70
CA GLU A 203 -10.80 -17.74 43.69
C GLU A 203 -11.33 -19.19 43.52
N GLN A 204 -12.64 -19.42 43.61
CA GLN A 204 -13.29 -20.72 43.38
C GLN A 204 -13.53 -21.00 41.89
#